data_AF-A0A366B1K5-F1
#
_entry.id   AF-A0A366B1K5-F1
#
_cell.length_a   1.000
_cell.length_b   1.000
_cell.length_c   1.000
_cell.angle_alpha   90.00
_cell.angle_beta   90.00
_cell.angle_gamma   90.00
#
_symmetry.space_group_name_H-M   'P 1'
#
loop_
_entity.id
_entity.type
_entity.pdbx_description
1 polymer ?
#
loop_
_entity_poly.entity_id
_entity_poly.type
_entity_poly.pdbx_seq_one_letter_code
_entity_poly.pdbx_strand_id
1 'polypeptide(L)'
;MTKPITKYKFKKLATESLKNGLRLHFDSILLYRSKSYPSALQLSILALEEISKSYWIEHYYDSSVTNTGFPDVEFEQSWLKLLYVHTKKHQAFVGWGWSMQYKESFVDSLRNGDIDKLKQTATYVGLERLNRGIDTKGRISTPEKIKAKDARKMISVINDHLLDRCEMKSYYGYAYQIQEKDDVLTENVVLRINSWGHNSGLRKDPLFKTHLKRATKQK
;
A
#
# COMPACT_ATOMS: atom_id res chain seq x y z
N MET A 1 -1.48 -17.93 -29.86
CA MET A 1 -0.58 -16.86 -29.37
C MET A 1 -1.37 -15.97 -28.43
N THR A 2 -0.88 -15.79 -27.19
CA THR A 2 -1.42 -14.81 -26.24
C THR A 2 -1.13 -13.41 -26.75
N LYS A 3 -2.14 -12.54 -26.78
CA LYS A 3 -1.97 -11.13 -27.16
C LYS A 3 -1.54 -10.31 -25.93
N PRO A 4 -0.71 -9.27 -26.10
CA PRO A 4 -0.32 -8.39 -24.99
C PRO A 4 -1.54 -7.65 -24.41
N ILE A 5 -1.43 -7.25 -23.14
CA ILE A 5 -2.45 -6.44 -22.49
C ILE A 5 -2.53 -5.06 -23.16
N THR A 6 -3.76 -4.60 -23.42
CA THR A 6 -3.96 -3.29 -24.03
C THR A 6 -3.65 -2.17 -23.03
N LYS A 7 -3.24 -1.00 -23.53
CA LYS A 7 -3.08 0.23 -22.71
C LYS A 7 -4.30 0.49 -21.81
N TYR A 8 -5.50 0.33 -22.37
CA TYR A 8 -6.76 0.46 -21.63
C TYR A 8 -6.83 -0.51 -20.44
N LYS A 9 -6.51 -1.80 -20.65
CA LYS A 9 -6.54 -2.80 -19.58
C LYS A 9 -5.51 -2.51 -18.48
N PHE A 10 -4.32 -2.00 -18.82
CA PHE A 10 -3.33 -1.56 -17.81
C PHE A 10 -3.86 -0.43 -16.95
N LYS A 11 -4.37 0.64 -17.57
CA LYS A 11 -4.97 1.77 -16.86
C LYS A 11 -6.13 1.33 -15.98
N LYS A 12 -7.01 0.48 -16.50
CA LYS A 12 -8.16 -0.06 -15.76
C LYS A 12 -7.69 -0.90 -14.58
N LEU A 13 -6.71 -1.78 -14.75
CA LEU A 13 -6.17 -2.61 -13.67
C LEU A 13 -5.55 -1.75 -12.56
N ALA A 14 -4.73 -0.75 -12.92
CA ALA A 14 -4.14 0.16 -11.95
C ALA A 14 -5.22 0.95 -11.18
N THR A 15 -6.22 1.45 -11.89
CA THR A 15 -7.32 2.26 -11.32
C THR A 15 -8.21 1.43 -10.38
N GLU A 16 -8.61 0.23 -10.81
CA GLU A 16 -9.45 -0.64 -9.98
C GLU A 16 -8.70 -1.17 -8.75
N SER A 17 -7.39 -1.42 -8.85
CA SER A 17 -6.58 -1.73 -7.66
C SER A 17 -6.50 -0.56 -6.68
N LEU A 18 -6.40 0.69 -7.15
CA LEU A 18 -6.44 1.86 -6.26
C LEU A 18 -7.80 1.99 -5.56
N LYS A 19 -8.90 1.86 -6.30
CA LYS A 19 -10.26 1.90 -5.74
C LYS A 19 -10.47 0.82 -4.69
N ASN A 20 -10.03 -0.40 -4.97
CA ASN A 20 -10.12 -1.50 -4.01
C ASN A 20 -9.24 -1.25 -2.77
N GLY A 21 -8.02 -0.73 -2.96
CA GLY A 21 -7.14 -0.33 -1.87
C GLY A 21 -7.76 0.74 -0.96
N LEU A 22 -8.39 1.77 -1.53
CA LEU A 22 -9.13 2.80 -0.77
C LEU A 22 -10.31 2.21 0.00
N ARG A 23 -11.11 1.36 -0.66
CA ARG A 23 -12.23 0.67 0.00
C ARG A 23 -11.73 -0.12 1.22
N LEU A 24 -10.72 -0.97 1.03
CA LEU A 24 -10.12 -1.79 2.09
C LEU A 24 -9.52 -0.93 3.22
N HIS A 25 -8.88 0.19 2.88
CA HIS A 25 -8.34 1.13 3.87
C HIS A 25 -9.46 1.71 4.74
N PHE A 26 -10.56 2.17 4.14
CA PHE A 26 -11.65 2.71 4.91
C PHE A 26 -12.42 1.65 5.71
N ASP A 27 -12.56 0.43 5.16
CA ASP A 27 -13.12 -0.71 5.90
C ASP A 27 -12.24 -1.03 7.12
N SER A 28 -10.91 -0.92 7.00
CA SER A 28 -9.99 -1.11 8.12
C SER A 28 -10.17 -0.07 9.23
N ILE A 29 -10.43 1.20 8.88
CA ILE A 29 -10.74 2.27 9.83
C ILE A 29 -12.07 1.99 10.54
N LEU A 30 -13.10 1.54 9.80
CA LEU A 30 -14.38 1.17 10.38
C LEU A 30 -14.21 0.06 11.42
N LEU A 31 -13.53 -1.03 11.05
CA LEU A 31 -13.27 -2.15 11.96
C LEU A 31 -12.43 -1.75 13.17
N TYR A 32 -11.47 -0.84 12.99
CA TYR A 32 -10.68 -0.30 14.09
C TYR A 32 -11.56 0.44 15.10
N ARG A 33 -12.47 1.31 14.64
CA ARG A 33 -13.41 2.05 15.48
C ARG A 33 -14.35 1.10 16.22
N SER A 34 -14.71 -0.03 15.62
CA SER A 34 -15.47 -1.12 16.25
C SER A 34 -14.63 -2.04 17.15
N LYS A 35 -13.36 -1.69 17.42
CA LYS A 35 -12.42 -2.47 18.26
C LYS A 35 -12.04 -3.85 17.71
N SER A 36 -12.35 -4.14 16.45
CA SER A 36 -11.96 -5.38 15.76
C SER A 36 -10.52 -5.27 15.21
N TYR A 37 -9.55 -5.13 16.12
CA TYR A 37 -8.16 -4.81 15.77
C TYR A 37 -7.47 -5.84 14.86
N PRO A 38 -7.65 -7.16 15.03
CA PRO A 38 -7.00 -8.12 14.14
C PRO A 38 -7.51 -7.98 12.69
N SER A 39 -8.82 -7.91 12.50
CA SER A 39 -9.43 -7.70 11.17
C SER A 39 -9.07 -6.34 10.58
N ALA A 40 -9.03 -5.28 11.40
CA ALA A 40 -8.59 -3.96 10.97
C ALA A 40 -7.14 -4.00 10.46
N LEU A 41 -6.24 -4.64 11.21
CA LEU A 41 -4.86 -4.84 10.78
C LEU A 41 -4.77 -5.63 9.48
N GLN A 42 -5.49 -6.76 9.38
CA GLN A 42 -5.51 -7.58 8.18
C GLN A 42 -5.96 -6.78 6.94
N LEU A 43 -7.09 -6.06 7.03
CA LEU A 43 -7.59 -5.26 5.92
C LEU A 43 -6.65 -4.11 5.55
N SER A 44 -5.99 -3.49 6.54
CA SER A 44 -4.98 -2.46 6.25
C SER A 44 -3.82 -3.05 5.44
N ILE A 45 -3.31 -4.24 5.78
CA ILE A 45 -2.21 -4.85 5.00
C ILE A 45 -2.69 -5.21 3.58
N LEU A 46 -3.93 -5.67 3.41
CA LEU A 46 -4.50 -5.90 2.07
C LEU A 46 -4.67 -4.60 1.28
N ALA A 47 -5.05 -3.51 1.94
CA ALA A 47 -5.11 -2.18 1.31
C ALA A 47 -3.72 -1.73 0.85
N LEU A 48 -2.68 -1.92 1.67
CA LEU A 48 -1.29 -1.67 1.28
C LEU A 48 -0.91 -2.47 0.03
N GLU A 49 -1.25 -3.75 -0.02
CA GLU A 49 -0.97 -4.61 -1.19
C GLU A 49 -1.64 -4.10 -2.47
N GLU A 50 -2.91 -3.72 -2.41
CA GLU A 50 -3.66 -3.25 -3.58
C GLU A 50 -3.22 -1.85 -4.05
N ILE A 51 -2.92 -0.94 -3.11
CA ILE A 51 -2.34 0.37 -3.45
C ILE A 51 -0.97 0.17 -4.11
N SER A 52 -0.11 -0.68 -3.54
CA SER A 52 1.22 -0.95 -4.09
C SER A 52 1.17 -1.59 -5.47
N LYS A 53 0.23 -2.52 -5.67
CA LYS A 53 -0.06 -3.10 -6.98
C LYS A 53 -0.46 -2.02 -7.99
N SER A 54 -1.34 -1.09 -7.61
CA SER A 54 -1.73 0.04 -8.46
C SER A 54 -0.53 0.88 -8.89
N TYR A 55 0.38 1.21 -7.97
CA TYR A 55 1.63 1.92 -8.31
C TYR A 55 2.52 1.13 -9.24
N TRP A 56 2.71 -0.16 -8.97
CA TRP A 56 3.62 -0.96 -9.76
C TRP A 56 3.13 -1.10 -11.20
N ILE A 57 1.82 -1.24 -11.39
CA ILE A 57 1.19 -1.26 -12.72
C ILE A 57 1.37 0.08 -13.43
N GLU A 58 1.14 1.20 -12.74
CA GLU A 58 1.38 2.52 -13.33
C GLU A 58 2.84 2.70 -13.74
N HIS A 59 3.80 2.32 -12.90
CA HIS A 59 5.21 2.43 -13.24
C HIS A 59 5.56 1.60 -14.48
N TYR A 60 5.06 0.36 -14.57
CA TYR A 60 5.26 -0.47 -15.76
C TYR A 60 4.64 0.18 -17.01
N TYR A 61 3.41 0.69 -16.90
CA TYR A 61 2.73 1.40 -17.98
C TYR A 61 3.52 2.64 -18.43
N ASP A 62 3.89 3.50 -17.49
CA ASP A 62 4.59 4.77 -17.73
C ASP A 62 5.98 4.54 -18.35
N SER A 63 6.73 3.57 -17.81
CA SER A 63 8.02 3.14 -18.37
C SER A 63 7.86 2.64 -19.81
N SER A 64 6.78 1.89 -20.10
CA SER A 64 6.55 1.33 -21.43
C SER A 64 6.14 2.40 -22.44
N VAL A 65 5.34 3.39 -22.04
CA VAL A 65 4.91 4.47 -22.95
C VAL A 65 5.98 5.54 -23.17
N THR A 66 6.88 5.74 -22.20
CA THR A 66 7.95 6.74 -22.28
C THR A 66 9.21 6.22 -22.98
N ASN A 67 9.49 4.92 -22.91
CA ASN A 67 10.66 4.31 -23.55
C ASN A 67 10.30 3.67 -24.91
N THR A 68 10.85 2.49 -25.22
CA THR A 68 10.76 1.81 -26.52
C THR A 68 9.45 1.02 -26.72
N GLY A 69 8.39 1.34 -25.98
CA GLY A 69 7.13 0.60 -26.03
C GLY A 69 7.03 -0.53 -24.99
N PHE A 70 5.95 -1.31 -25.10
CA PHE A 70 5.71 -2.46 -24.23
C PHE A 70 6.66 -3.61 -24.59
N PRO A 71 7.24 -4.30 -23.59
CA PRO A 71 7.99 -5.55 -23.79
C PRO A 71 7.17 -6.64 -24.50
N ASP A 72 7.85 -7.71 -24.90
CA ASP A 72 7.18 -8.89 -25.46
C ASP A 72 6.23 -9.58 -24.45
N VAL A 73 5.41 -10.49 -24.98
CA VAL A 73 4.38 -11.19 -24.21
C VAL A 73 4.97 -12.07 -23.11
N GLU A 74 6.16 -12.63 -23.29
CA GLU A 74 6.80 -13.50 -22.30
C GLU A 74 7.24 -12.68 -21.09
N PHE A 75 7.88 -11.54 -21.34
CA PHE A 75 8.25 -10.59 -20.31
C PHE A 75 7.00 -10.07 -19.58
N GLU A 76 5.97 -9.64 -20.33
CA GLU A 76 4.70 -9.15 -19.75
C GLU A 76 4.07 -10.20 -18.81
N GLN A 77 3.97 -11.46 -19.25
CA GLN A 77 3.43 -12.54 -18.41
C GLN A 77 4.30 -12.83 -17.19
N SER A 78 5.63 -12.77 -17.32
CA SER A 78 6.54 -12.93 -16.19
C SER A 78 6.35 -11.84 -15.14
N TRP A 79 6.18 -10.60 -15.59
CA TRP A 79 5.97 -9.43 -14.74
C TRP A 79 4.58 -9.47 -14.07
N LEU A 80 3.52 -9.81 -14.82
CA LEU A 80 2.16 -9.93 -14.28
C LEU A 80 2.07 -10.95 -13.13
N LYS A 81 2.82 -12.06 -13.21
CA LYS A 81 2.89 -13.07 -12.13
C LYS A 81 3.39 -12.45 -10.82
N LEU A 82 4.28 -11.46 -10.88
CA LEU A 82 4.80 -10.79 -9.68
C LEU A 82 3.74 -9.99 -8.92
N LEU A 83 2.66 -9.55 -9.60
CA LEU A 83 1.53 -8.86 -8.95
C LEU A 83 0.76 -9.77 -7.98
N TYR A 84 0.95 -11.09 -8.07
CA TYR A 84 0.32 -12.08 -7.20
C TYR A 84 1.23 -12.51 -6.04
N VAL A 85 2.48 -12.02 -5.98
CA VAL A 85 3.43 -12.33 -4.91
C VAL A 85 3.33 -11.26 -3.82
N HIS A 86 2.86 -11.63 -2.63
CA HIS A 86 2.60 -10.68 -1.52
C HIS A 86 3.83 -9.85 -1.14
N THR A 87 4.98 -10.49 -0.95
CA THR A 87 6.23 -9.80 -0.58
C THR A 87 6.68 -8.82 -1.66
N LYS A 88 6.44 -9.12 -2.94
CA LYS A 88 6.75 -8.18 -4.03
C LYS A 88 5.82 -6.98 -4.02
N LYS A 89 4.53 -7.17 -3.72
CA LYS A 89 3.59 -6.06 -3.49
C LYS A 89 4.02 -5.20 -2.30
N HIS A 90 4.42 -5.80 -1.19
CA HIS A 90 4.92 -5.06 -0.01
C HIS A 90 6.17 -4.24 -0.34
N GLN A 91 7.12 -4.82 -1.08
CA GLN A 91 8.32 -4.12 -1.54
C GLN A 91 7.99 -2.94 -2.46
N ALA A 92 7.02 -3.11 -3.37
CA ALA A 92 6.60 -2.05 -4.28
C ALA A 92 6.03 -0.81 -3.55
N PHE A 93 5.48 -0.96 -2.34
CA PHE A 93 4.99 0.16 -1.52
C PHE A 93 6.05 1.23 -1.27
N VAL A 94 7.29 0.80 -1.03
CA VAL A 94 8.45 1.65 -0.71
C VAL A 94 9.44 1.72 -1.87
N GLY A 95 9.03 1.34 -3.08
CA GLY A 95 9.84 1.47 -4.27
C GLY A 95 10.08 2.92 -4.68
N TRP A 96 10.99 3.14 -5.65
CA TRP A 96 11.15 4.43 -6.35
C TRP A 96 11.36 5.63 -5.42
N GLY A 97 12.28 5.49 -4.46
CA GLY A 97 12.66 6.55 -3.52
C GLY A 97 11.77 6.67 -2.28
N TRP A 98 10.61 6.01 -2.23
CA TRP A 98 9.71 6.06 -1.07
C TRP A 98 10.34 5.43 0.17
N SER A 99 11.25 4.47 0.03
CA SER A 99 12.01 3.89 1.15
C SER A 99 12.78 4.94 1.96
N MET A 100 13.22 6.04 1.34
CA MET A 100 13.94 7.11 2.02
C MET A 100 13.04 7.87 3.01
N GLN A 101 11.73 7.88 2.77
CA GLN A 101 10.75 8.56 3.61
C GLN A 101 10.37 7.77 4.86
N TYR A 102 10.78 6.49 4.98
CA TYR A 102 10.41 5.62 6.10
C TYR A 102 11.63 5.14 6.89
N LYS A 103 11.40 4.78 8.15
CA LYS A 103 12.37 4.10 9.02
C LYS A 103 12.84 2.80 8.37
N GLU A 104 14.15 2.53 8.45
CA GLU A 104 14.78 1.37 7.82
C GLU A 104 14.18 0.05 8.32
N SER A 105 13.94 -0.07 9.63
CA SER A 105 13.27 -1.25 10.21
C SER A 105 11.89 -1.55 9.62
N PHE A 106 11.14 -0.52 9.20
CA PHE A 106 9.87 -0.73 8.51
C PHE A 106 10.08 -1.18 7.06
N VAL A 107 11.04 -0.57 6.35
CA VAL A 107 11.42 -0.97 4.99
C VAL A 107 11.88 -2.43 4.95
N ASP A 108 12.67 -2.87 5.93
CA ASP A 108 13.13 -4.26 6.03
C ASP A 108 11.97 -5.22 6.29
N SER A 109 11.01 -4.82 7.14
CA SER A 109 9.82 -5.64 7.41
C SER A 109 8.97 -5.90 6.16
N LEU A 110 8.90 -4.94 5.23
CA LEU A 110 8.23 -5.08 3.93
C LEU A 110 8.99 -6.05 3.01
N ARG A 111 10.33 -6.12 3.14
CA ARG A 111 11.20 -6.95 2.29
C ARG A 111 11.26 -8.40 2.75
N ASN A 112 11.32 -8.62 4.07
CA ASN A 112 11.61 -9.92 4.68
C ASN A 112 10.35 -10.77 4.94
N GLY A 113 9.17 -10.29 4.53
CA GLY A 113 7.90 -11.00 4.66
C GLY A 113 7.26 -10.90 6.03
N ASP A 114 7.77 -10.04 6.92
CA ASP A 114 7.22 -9.89 8.27
C ASP A 114 5.82 -9.27 8.23
N ILE A 115 5.55 -8.39 7.27
CA ILE A 115 4.19 -7.87 7.01
C ILE A 115 3.22 -8.98 6.59
N ASP A 116 3.67 -9.93 5.77
CA ASP A 116 2.84 -11.09 5.40
C ASP A 116 2.58 -11.99 6.62
N LYS A 117 3.62 -12.30 7.42
CA LYS A 117 3.46 -13.05 8.68
C LYS A 117 2.49 -12.35 9.64
N LEU A 118 2.57 -11.02 9.74
CA LEU A 118 1.69 -10.21 10.58
C LEU A 118 0.23 -10.30 10.09
N LYS A 119 0.00 -10.22 8.77
CA LYS A 119 -1.33 -10.45 8.17
C LYS A 119 -1.86 -11.85 8.46
N GLN A 120 -1.02 -12.89 8.33
CA GLN A 120 -1.39 -14.27 8.66
C GLN A 120 -1.78 -14.41 10.13
N THR A 121 -0.97 -13.85 11.04
CA THR A 121 -1.22 -13.85 12.49
C THR A 121 -2.53 -13.13 12.86
N ALA A 122 -2.86 -12.06 12.13
CA ALA A 122 -4.11 -11.34 12.33
C ALA A 122 -5.36 -12.07 11.81
N THR A 123 -5.18 -13.14 11.04
CA THR A 123 -6.27 -13.87 10.35
C THR A 123 -6.51 -15.23 10.97
N TYR A 124 -5.46 -16.02 11.14
CA TYR A 124 -5.56 -17.44 11.41
C TYR A 124 -5.12 -17.79 12.82
N VAL A 125 -5.83 -18.74 13.42
CA VAL A 125 -5.32 -19.50 14.57
C VAL A 125 -4.39 -20.57 14.03
N GLY A 126 -3.21 -20.71 14.63
CA GLY A 126 -2.25 -21.70 14.15
C GLY A 126 -1.04 -21.83 15.06
N LEU A 127 -0.15 -22.74 14.70
CA LEU A 127 1.14 -22.91 15.35
C LEU A 127 2.18 -21.99 14.72
N GLU A 128 3.16 -21.59 15.52
CA GLU A 128 4.25 -20.75 15.03
C GLU A 128 5.08 -21.50 13.98
N ARG A 129 5.54 -20.78 12.96
CA ARG A 129 6.43 -21.33 11.93
C ARG A 129 7.87 -20.96 12.27
N LEU A 130 8.70 -21.98 12.50
CA LEU A 130 10.15 -21.84 12.60
C LEU A 130 10.76 -22.24 11.25
N ASN A 131 11.25 -21.24 10.51
CA ASN A 131 11.78 -21.43 9.15
C ASN A 131 10.76 -22.09 8.21
N ARG A 132 11.06 -23.30 7.71
CA ARG A 132 10.18 -24.10 6.85
C ARG A 132 9.31 -25.09 7.62
N GLY A 133 9.48 -25.22 8.94
CA GLY A 133 8.78 -26.17 9.79
C GLY A 133 7.66 -25.53 10.62
N ILE A 134 6.74 -26.37 11.10
CA ILE A 134 5.71 -25.99 12.07
C ILE A 134 6.22 -26.37 13.46
N ASP A 135 6.24 -25.43 14.40
CA ASP A 135 6.55 -25.74 15.80
C ASP A 135 5.33 -26.34 16.49
N THR A 136 5.29 -27.68 16.56
CA THR A 136 4.21 -28.42 17.20
C THR A 136 4.27 -28.41 18.72
N LYS A 137 5.38 -27.96 19.31
CA LYS A 137 5.56 -27.83 20.76
C LYS A 137 5.36 -26.38 21.23
N GLY A 138 5.36 -25.44 20.30
CA GLY A 138 5.15 -24.02 20.52
C GLY A 138 3.73 -23.66 20.95
N ARG A 139 3.55 -22.41 21.38
CA ARG A 139 2.23 -21.88 21.77
C ARG A 139 1.35 -21.64 20.56
N ILE A 140 0.05 -21.84 20.72
CA ILE A 140 -0.93 -21.43 19.71
C ILE A 140 -0.86 -19.92 19.50
N SER A 141 -0.76 -19.52 18.25
CA SER A 141 -0.94 -18.15 17.78
C SER A 141 -2.41 -17.90 17.54
N THR A 142 -2.92 -16.82 18.12
CA THR A 142 -4.30 -16.37 17.95
C THR A 142 -4.30 -14.90 17.52
N PRO A 143 -5.28 -14.47 16.72
CA PRO A 143 -5.43 -13.07 16.33
C PRO A 143 -5.54 -12.10 17.51
N GLU A 144 -5.97 -12.56 18.70
CA GLU A 144 -6.08 -11.74 19.92
C GLU A 144 -4.76 -11.15 20.44
N LYS A 145 -3.63 -11.68 19.95
CA LYS A 145 -2.30 -11.10 20.22
C LYS A 145 -2.15 -9.71 19.58
N ILE A 146 -2.85 -9.45 18.47
CA ILE A 146 -2.85 -8.15 17.79
C ILE A 146 -3.49 -7.09 18.69
N LYS A 147 -2.77 -5.99 18.92
CA LYS A 147 -3.23 -4.88 19.76
C LYS A 147 -3.69 -3.71 18.91
N ALA A 148 -4.49 -2.83 19.52
CA ALA A 148 -4.95 -1.59 18.91
C ALA A 148 -3.78 -0.76 18.32
N LYS A 149 -2.62 -0.74 19.00
CA LYS A 149 -1.44 -0.01 18.51
C LYS A 149 -0.92 -0.56 17.16
N ASP A 150 -1.03 -1.86 16.93
CA ASP A 150 -0.49 -2.52 15.74
C ASP A 150 -1.37 -2.18 14.52
N ALA A 151 -2.69 -2.35 14.67
CA ALA A 151 -3.67 -1.95 13.66
C ALA A 151 -3.59 -0.45 13.36
N ARG A 152 -3.58 0.40 14.39
CA ARG A 152 -3.49 1.85 14.24
C ARG A 152 -2.26 2.25 13.44
N LYS A 153 -1.10 1.65 13.75
CA LYS A 153 0.16 1.95 13.08
C LYS A 153 0.09 1.66 11.58
N MET A 154 -0.44 0.49 11.19
CA MET A 154 -0.55 0.12 9.78
C MET A 154 -1.56 0.97 9.03
N ILE A 155 -2.74 1.22 9.62
CA ILE A 155 -3.74 2.13 9.05
C ILE A 155 -3.13 3.51 8.84
N SER A 156 -2.40 4.05 9.82
CA SER A 156 -1.75 5.35 9.67
C SER A 156 -0.70 5.37 8.57
N VAL A 157 0.05 4.29 8.30
CA VAL A 157 1.01 4.26 7.19
C VAL A 157 0.31 4.51 5.85
N ILE A 158 -0.81 3.83 5.65
CA ILE A 158 -1.60 3.93 4.42
C ILE A 158 -2.26 5.31 4.34
N ASN A 159 -2.80 5.79 5.48
CA ASN A 159 -3.41 7.09 5.56
C ASN A 159 -2.42 8.23 5.26
N ASP A 160 -1.23 8.18 5.85
CA ASP A 160 -0.14 9.15 5.61
C ASP A 160 0.23 9.17 4.12
N HIS A 161 0.37 7.99 3.49
CA HIS A 161 0.66 7.88 2.07
C HIS A 161 -0.45 8.46 1.18
N LEU A 162 -1.72 8.17 1.48
CA LEU A 162 -2.85 8.69 0.72
C LEU A 162 -3.04 10.21 0.91
N LEU A 163 -2.72 10.73 2.10
CA LEU A 163 -2.69 12.17 2.36
C LEU A 163 -1.69 12.86 1.43
N ASP A 164 -0.44 12.38 1.38
CA ASP A 164 0.57 12.95 0.48
C ASP A 164 0.06 13.00 -0.97
N ARG A 165 -0.64 11.96 -1.43
CA ARG A 165 -1.17 11.92 -2.80
C ARG A 165 -2.30 12.90 -3.04
N CYS A 166 -3.22 13.02 -2.11
CA CYS A 166 -4.27 14.03 -2.19
C CYS A 166 -3.66 15.45 -2.21
N GLU A 167 -2.65 15.70 -1.38
CA GLU A 167 -1.98 16.99 -1.31
C GLU A 167 -1.15 17.29 -2.56
N MET A 168 -0.45 16.29 -3.12
CA MET A 168 0.26 16.41 -4.40
C MET A 168 -0.70 16.74 -5.54
N LYS A 169 -1.84 16.05 -5.64
CA LYS A 169 -2.88 16.35 -6.64
C LYS A 169 -3.38 17.79 -6.49
N SER A 170 -3.64 18.22 -5.26
CA SER A 170 -4.09 19.58 -4.99
C SER A 170 -3.06 20.65 -5.37
N TYR A 171 -1.77 20.35 -5.29
CA TYR A 171 -0.70 21.31 -5.55
C TYR A 171 -0.22 21.31 -7.01
N TYR A 172 0.01 20.14 -7.60
CA TYR A 172 0.53 19.97 -8.96
C TYR A 172 -0.57 19.79 -10.02
N GLY A 173 -1.83 19.58 -9.60
CA GLY A 173 -2.94 19.22 -10.49
C GLY A 173 -3.08 17.70 -10.73
N TYR A 174 -2.05 16.92 -10.39
CA TYR A 174 -2.01 15.46 -10.54
C TYR A 174 -1.14 14.83 -9.44
N ALA A 175 -1.45 13.60 -9.05
CA ALA A 175 -0.62 12.78 -8.16
C ALA A 175 -0.14 11.48 -8.81
N TYR A 176 -0.74 11.13 -9.95
CA TYR A 176 -0.54 9.92 -10.71
C TYR A 176 -0.28 10.24 -12.19
N GLN A 177 0.31 9.30 -12.92
CA GLN A 177 0.54 9.45 -14.37
C GLN A 177 -0.66 8.97 -15.19
N ILE A 178 -1.56 8.21 -14.56
CA ILE A 178 -2.83 7.77 -15.15
C ILE A 178 -3.95 8.66 -14.61
N GLN A 179 -4.52 9.50 -15.48
CA GLN A 179 -5.60 10.44 -15.13
C GLN A 179 -6.76 9.75 -14.41
N GLU A 180 -7.15 8.55 -14.85
CA GLU A 180 -8.24 7.79 -14.25
C GLU A 180 -8.00 7.44 -12.77
N LYS A 181 -6.74 7.41 -12.30
CA LYS A 181 -6.39 7.27 -10.87
C LYS A 181 -6.53 8.59 -10.12
N ASP A 182 -6.15 9.70 -10.73
CA ASP A 182 -6.36 11.02 -10.11
C ASP A 182 -7.84 11.29 -9.93
N ASP A 183 -8.69 10.90 -10.87
CA ASP A 183 -10.16 11.02 -10.76
C ASP A 183 -10.73 10.28 -9.54
N VAL A 184 -10.03 9.26 -9.03
CA VAL A 184 -10.42 8.54 -7.80
C VAL A 184 -10.19 9.39 -6.54
N LEU A 185 -9.21 10.29 -6.56
CA LEU A 185 -8.90 11.20 -5.44
C LEU A 185 -9.89 12.38 -5.41
N THR A 186 -11.14 12.07 -5.09
CA THR A 186 -12.24 13.04 -4.95
C THR A 186 -12.20 13.75 -3.60
N GLU A 187 -12.94 14.86 -3.45
CA GLU A 187 -13.09 15.57 -2.17
C GLU A 187 -13.62 14.65 -1.06
N ASN A 188 -14.54 13.75 -1.37
CA ASN A 188 -15.06 12.78 -0.40
C ASN A 188 -13.95 11.86 0.13
N VAL A 189 -13.06 11.38 -0.75
CA VAL A 189 -11.90 10.57 -0.35
C VAL A 189 -10.99 11.36 0.58
N VAL A 190 -10.72 12.64 0.25
CA VAL A 190 -9.91 13.53 1.09
C VAL A 190 -10.53 13.69 2.49
N LEU A 191 -11.84 13.95 2.57
CA LEU A 191 -12.55 14.07 3.86
C LEU A 191 -12.44 12.80 4.70
N ARG A 192 -12.60 11.63 4.08
CA ARG A 192 -12.51 10.34 4.78
C ARG A 192 -11.10 10.06 5.29
N ILE A 193 -10.07 10.34 4.49
CA ILE A 193 -8.65 10.18 4.89
C ILE A 193 -8.32 11.12 6.07
N ASN A 194 -8.78 12.37 6.04
CA ASN A 194 -8.54 13.31 7.14
C ASN A 194 -9.25 12.92 8.45
N SER A 195 -10.32 12.11 8.39
CA SER A 195 -11.05 11.65 9.59
C SER A 195 -10.27 10.68 10.48
N TRP A 196 -9.12 10.16 10.02
CA TRP A 196 -8.34 9.18 10.79
C TRP A 196 -7.63 9.79 12.00
N GLY A 197 -7.07 11.00 11.87
CA GLY A 197 -6.51 11.76 13.00
C GLY A 197 -5.27 11.15 13.68
N HIS A 198 -4.65 10.10 13.13
CA HIS A 198 -3.44 9.48 13.68
C HIS A 198 -2.32 9.38 12.64
N ASN A 199 -1.08 9.51 13.12
CA ASN A 199 0.13 9.38 12.31
C ASN A 199 0.80 8.03 12.54
N SER A 200 1.58 7.55 11.57
CA SER A 200 2.26 6.25 11.67
C SER A 200 3.44 6.24 12.64
N GLY A 201 4.12 7.38 12.79
CA GLY A 201 5.42 7.47 13.48
C GLY A 201 6.52 6.64 12.81
N LEU A 202 6.28 6.16 11.58
CA LEU A 202 7.21 5.38 10.77
C LEU A 202 7.89 6.22 9.69
N ARG A 203 7.32 7.37 9.35
CA ARG A 203 7.93 8.32 8.45
C ARG A 203 9.11 9.04 9.10
N LYS A 204 10.16 9.30 8.31
CA LYS A 204 11.30 10.16 8.64
C LYS A 204 10.95 11.61 8.34
N ASP A 205 10.33 11.84 7.19
CA ASP A 205 9.96 13.17 6.71
C ASP A 205 8.50 13.50 7.05
N PRO A 206 8.18 14.78 7.30
CA PRO A 206 6.81 15.21 7.50
C PRO A 206 5.99 15.04 6.20
N LEU A 207 4.66 15.15 6.32
CA LEU A 207 3.76 15.09 5.16
C LEU A 207 4.02 16.24 4.19
N PHE A 208 3.68 16.04 2.92
CA PHE A 208 3.93 16.97 1.83
C PHE A 208 3.48 18.41 2.12
N LYS A 209 2.27 18.61 2.66
CA LYS A 209 1.76 19.94 3.07
C LYS A 209 2.61 20.64 4.12
N THR A 210 3.32 19.90 4.96
CA THR A 210 4.24 20.49 5.94
C THR A 210 5.51 20.99 5.26
N HIS A 211 6.00 20.30 4.23
CA HIS A 211 7.10 20.78 3.41
C HIS A 211 6.73 22.07 2.68
N LEU A 212 5.54 22.13 2.08
CA LEU A 212 5.04 23.34 1.40
C LEU A 212 4.95 24.54 2.34
N LYS A 213 4.41 24.35 3.56
CA LYS A 213 4.32 25.41 4.58
C LYS A 213 5.68 25.93 5.03
N ARG A 214 6.70 25.07 5.08
CA ARG A 214 8.07 25.48 5.43
C ARG A 214 8.73 26.27 4.30
N ALA A 215 8.53 25.84 3.05
CA ALA A 215 9.06 26.53 1.87
C ALA A 215 8.43 27.93 1.67
N THR A 216 7.14 28.09 2.01
CA THR A 216 6.44 29.39 1.91
C THR A 216 6.74 30.35 3.05
N LYS A 217 7.17 29.86 4.23
CA LYS A 217 7.61 30.70 5.36
C LYS A 217 9.05 31.21 5.26
N GLN A 218 9.83 30.70 4.31
CA GLN A 218 11.22 31.12 4.06
C GLN A 218 11.32 32.16 2.92
N LYS A 219 10.19 32.62 2.40
CA LYS A 219 10.06 33.79 1.52
C LYS A 219 9.47 34.95 2.32
#